data_AF-A0A7Z2W1G1-F1
#
_entry.id   AF-A0A7Z2W1G1-F1
#
_cell.length_a   1.000
_cell.length_b   1.000
_cell.length_c   1.000
_cell.angle_alpha   90.00
_cell.angle_beta   90.00
_cell.angle_gamma   90.00
#
_symmetry.space_group_name_H-M   'P 1'
#
loop_
_entity.id
_entity.type
_entity.pdbx_description
1 polymer ?
#
loop_
_entity_poly.entity_id
_entity_poly.type
_entity_poly.pdbx_seq_one_letter_code
_entity_poly.pdbx_strand_id
1 'polypeptide(L)'
;MIPGEYFIEDGDVVINAGRAVLTLTVANAGDRPIQVGSHYHFYEVNDALQFDRACALGMRLNIAAGTAVRFEPGQRRTVELVALAGGRVAVGFQGRVMGSLPAHADPAPPAAPAAAPDSAAAPVPSSGEH
;
A
#
# COMPACT_ATOMS: atom_id res chain seq x y z
N MET A 1 -23.52 -24.11 -20.68
CA MET A 1 -23.34 -24.13 -19.22
C MET A 1 -21.92 -24.57 -18.95
N ILE A 2 -21.13 -23.71 -18.32
CA ILE A 2 -19.71 -23.96 -18.02
C ILE A 2 -19.60 -24.13 -16.50
N PRO A 3 -19.41 -25.35 -15.98
CA PRO A 3 -19.24 -25.57 -14.56
C PRO A 3 -18.09 -24.71 -13.99
N GLY A 4 -18.40 -23.86 -13.02
CA GLY A 4 -17.44 -22.95 -12.40
C GLY A 4 -17.32 -21.58 -13.07
N GLU A 5 -18.19 -21.24 -14.03
CA GLU A 5 -18.23 -19.88 -14.57
C GLU A 5 -18.70 -18.86 -13.53
N TYR A 6 -18.00 -17.72 -13.47
CA TYR A 6 -18.37 -16.59 -12.64
C TYR A 6 -19.00 -15.50 -13.51
N PHE A 7 -20.15 -15.00 -13.07
CA PHE A 7 -20.76 -13.79 -13.60
C PHE A 7 -20.46 -12.66 -12.62
N ILE A 8 -19.38 -11.93 -12.86
CA ILE A 8 -18.96 -10.81 -12.02
C ILE A 8 -19.69 -9.55 -12.48
N GLU A 9 -20.22 -8.80 -11.52
CA GLU A 9 -20.81 -7.49 -11.80
C GLU A 9 -19.72 -6.48 -12.19
N ASP A 10 -20.05 -5.58 -13.11
CA ASP A 10 -19.16 -4.48 -13.45
C ASP A 10 -19.00 -3.51 -12.26
N GLY A 11 -17.78 -3.02 -12.06
CA GLY A 11 -17.46 -2.03 -11.03
C GLY A 11 -16.20 -2.35 -10.25
N ASP A 12 -15.83 -1.42 -9.37
CA ASP A 12 -14.63 -1.52 -8.53
C ASP A 12 -14.99 -1.76 -7.06
N VAL A 13 -14.20 -2.59 -6.39
CA VAL A 13 -14.32 -2.82 -4.96
C VAL A 13 -13.40 -1.86 -4.19
N VAL A 14 -14.00 -0.91 -3.48
CA VAL A 14 -13.25 0.00 -2.61
C VAL A 14 -12.75 -0.75 -1.37
N ILE A 15 -11.44 -0.78 -1.18
CA ILE A 15 -10.81 -1.39 0.01
C ILE A 15 -10.47 -0.33 1.07
N ASN A 16 -10.48 -0.74 2.34
CA ASN A 16 -10.05 0.07 3.47
C ASN A 16 -10.77 1.43 3.62
N ALA A 17 -12.01 1.54 3.13
CA ALA A 17 -12.80 2.76 3.20
C ALA A 17 -12.95 3.30 4.63
N GLY A 18 -12.97 4.63 4.77
CA GLY A 18 -13.19 5.32 6.04
C GLY A 18 -12.03 5.25 7.04
N ARG A 19 -10.82 4.85 6.61
CA ARG A 19 -9.64 4.76 7.49
C ARG A 19 -8.64 5.86 7.20
N ALA A 20 -7.89 6.27 8.23
CA ALA A 20 -6.79 7.22 8.10
C ALA A 20 -5.76 6.72 7.09
N VAL A 21 -5.47 7.56 6.10
CA VAL A 21 -4.44 7.31 5.09
C VAL A 21 -3.32 8.32 5.21
N LEU A 22 -2.11 7.88 4.89
CA LEU A 22 -0.91 8.72 4.85
C LEU A 22 -0.06 8.34 3.64
N THR A 23 0.29 9.33 2.84
CA THR A 23 1.25 9.16 1.75
C THR A 23 2.66 9.42 2.25
N LEU A 24 3.58 8.49 1.98
CA LEU A 24 4.94 8.55 2.50
C LEU A 24 5.94 8.13 1.42
N THR A 25 7.04 8.88 1.30
CA THR A 25 8.13 8.54 0.39
C THR A 25 9.17 7.70 1.11
N VAL A 26 9.45 6.52 0.57
CA VAL A 26 10.32 5.51 1.17
C VAL A 26 11.46 5.21 0.21
N ALA A 27 12.69 5.21 0.72
CA ALA A 27 13.88 4.88 -0.06
C ALA A 27 14.59 3.66 0.51
N ASN A 28 14.99 2.72 -0.34
CA ASN A 28 15.83 1.60 0.07
C ASN A 28 17.30 2.00 -0.04
N ALA A 29 17.96 2.22 1.09
CA ALA A 29 19.39 2.52 1.16
C ALA A 29 20.27 1.25 1.28
N GLY A 30 19.64 0.07 1.30
CA GLY A 30 20.35 -1.21 1.30
C GLY A 30 20.83 -1.63 -0.09
N ASP A 31 21.68 -2.65 -0.08
CA ASP A 31 22.23 -3.31 -1.27
C ASP A 31 21.37 -4.48 -1.78
N ARG A 32 20.29 -4.81 -1.06
CA ARG A 32 19.38 -5.92 -1.36
C ARG A 32 17.95 -5.44 -1.53
N PRO A 33 17.16 -6.11 -2.40
CA PRO A 33 15.76 -5.79 -2.54
C PRO A 33 14.98 -6.11 -1.26
N ILE A 34 14.01 -5.26 -0.94
CA ILE A 34 13.14 -5.41 0.25
C ILE A 34 11.69 -5.45 -0.21
N GLN A 35 10.94 -6.43 0.28
CA GLN A 35 9.52 -6.57 -0.02
C GLN A 35 8.71 -6.53 1.27
N VAL A 36 7.68 -5.66 1.30
CA VAL A 36 6.82 -5.44 2.46
C VAL A 36 5.39 -5.81 2.10
N GLY A 37 4.79 -6.70 2.90
CA GLY A 37 3.42 -7.17 2.69
C GLY A 37 2.36 -6.20 3.20
N SER A 38 1.13 -6.37 2.69
CA SER A 38 -0.06 -5.55 3.00
C SER A 38 -0.37 -5.35 4.49
N HIS A 39 -0.07 -6.34 5.36
CA HIS A 39 -0.43 -6.34 6.78
C HIS A 39 0.76 -6.21 7.73
N TYR A 40 1.96 -5.96 7.20
CA TYR A 40 3.11 -5.73 8.06
C TYR A 40 3.03 -4.35 8.71
N HIS A 41 3.37 -4.24 9.99
CA HIS A 41 3.39 -2.96 10.70
C HIS A 41 4.52 -2.09 10.14
N PHE A 42 4.16 -1.03 9.41
CA PHE A 42 5.11 -0.32 8.55
C PHE A 42 6.23 0.38 9.33
N TYR A 43 5.97 0.78 10.58
CA TYR A 43 6.97 1.29 11.51
C TYR A 43 8.17 0.33 11.73
N GLU A 44 7.90 -0.98 11.73
CA GLU A 44 8.85 -2.03 12.10
C GLU A 44 9.50 -2.70 10.88
N VAL A 45 9.31 -2.15 9.68
CA VAL A 45 9.99 -2.66 8.47
C VAL A 45 11.50 -2.49 8.57
N ASN A 46 12.22 -3.22 7.72
CA ASN A 46 13.68 -3.24 7.64
C ASN A 46 14.30 -1.84 7.76
N ASP A 47 15.37 -1.72 8.56
CA ASP A 47 16.07 -0.46 8.85
C ASP A 47 16.77 0.16 7.64
N ALA A 48 17.06 -0.64 6.62
CA ALA A 48 17.57 -0.14 5.34
C ALA A 48 16.56 0.72 4.58
N LEU A 49 15.27 0.67 4.93
CA LEU A 49 14.26 1.59 4.41
C LEU A 49 14.31 2.92 5.18
N GLN A 50 14.58 4.00 4.44
CA GLN A 50 14.64 5.37 4.93
C GLN A 50 13.33 6.09 4.64
N PHE A 51 12.68 6.57 5.71
CA PHE A 51 11.43 7.32 5.69
C PHE A 51 11.17 7.89 7.10
N ASP A 52 10.14 8.75 7.24
CA ASP A 52 9.68 9.19 8.57
C ASP A 52 8.95 8.05 9.29
N ARG A 53 9.70 7.36 10.16
CA ARG A 53 9.17 6.22 10.92
C ARG A 53 8.08 6.64 11.89
N ALA A 54 8.19 7.79 12.54
CA ALA A 54 7.22 8.22 13.54
C ALA A 54 5.81 8.35 12.94
N CYS A 55 5.72 8.84 11.70
CA CYS A 55 4.46 8.93 10.97
C CYS A 55 3.86 7.57 10.57
N ALA A 56 4.66 6.50 10.50
CA ALA A 56 4.20 5.16 10.14
C ALA A 56 3.75 4.30 11.34
N LEU A 57 3.79 4.84 12.56
CA LEU A 57 3.40 4.13 13.78
C LEU A 57 1.90 3.80 13.76
N GLY A 58 1.59 2.50 13.84
CA GLY A 58 0.22 1.99 13.78
C GLY A 58 -0.38 1.94 12.38
N MET A 59 0.46 2.01 11.34
CA MET A 59 0.07 2.04 9.94
C MET A 59 0.56 0.79 9.20
N ARG A 60 -0.12 0.40 8.12
CA ARG A 60 0.26 -0.67 7.18
C ARG A 60 0.06 -0.21 5.73
N LEU A 61 0.56 -0.93 4.73
CA LEU A 61 0.36 -0.55 3.32
C LEU A 61 -1.13 -0.55 2.93
N ASN A 62 -1.58 0.51 2.27
CA ASN A 62 -2.93 0.61 1.70
C ASN A 62 -3.02 -0.09 0.34
N ILE A 63 -2.84 -1.41 0.35
CA ILE A 63 -2.90 -2.26 -0.84
C ILE A 63 -3.83 -3.45 -0.59
N ALA A 64 -4.19 -4.16 -1.67
CA ALA A 64 -5.01 -5.36 -1.57
C ALA A 64 -4.39 -6.40 -0.62
N ALA A 65 -5.23 -7.08 0.16
CA ALA A 65 -4.76 -8.11 1.09
C ALA A 65 -4.01 -9.21 0.35
N GLY A 66 -2.93 -9.73 0.96
CA GLY A 66 -2.07 -10.74 0.34
C GLY A 66 -1.05 -10.21 -0.69
N THR A 67 -1.15 -8.94 -1.10
CA THR A 67 -0.15 -8.31 -1.98
C THR A 67 1.00 -7.67 -1.19
N ALA A 68 2.03 -7.23 -1.91
CA ALA A 68 3.23 -6.62 -1.34
C ALA A 68 3.81 -5.54 -2.25
N VAL A 69 4.53 -4.58 -1.66
CA VAL A 69 5.33 -3.59 -2.39
C VAL A 69 6.80 -3.99 -2.30
N ARG A 70 7.47 -3.98 -3.45
CA ARG A 70 8.89 -4.27 -3.60
C ARG A 70 9.67 -2.97 -3.81
N PHE A 71 10.80 -2.86 -3.11
CA PHE A 71 11.77 -1.77 -3.16
C PHE A 71 13.12 -2.32 -3.62
N GLU A 72 13.56 -1.95 -4.82
CA GLU A 72 14.90 -2.29 -5.31
C GLU A 72 16.01 -1.50 -4.57
N PRO A 73 17.27 -1.97 -4.55
CA PRO A 73 18.39 -1.22 -4.00
C PRO A 73 18.49 0.20 -4.59
N GLY A 74 18.60 1.22 -3.74
CA GLY A 74 18.66 2.63 -4.15
C GLY A 74 17.33 3.22 -4.63
N GLN A 75 16.26 2.43 -4.75
CA GLN A 75 14.97 2.92 -5.24
C GLN A 75 14.28 3.80 -4.20
N ARG A 76 13.73 4.91 -4.66
CA ARG A 76 12.78 5.74 -3.92
C ARG A 76 11.39 5.58 -4.51
N ARG A 77 10.39 5.34 -3.66
CA ARG A 77 9.00 5.16 -4.07
C ARG A 77 8.07 5.79 -3.05
N THR A 78 7.04 6.46 -3.55
CA THR A 78 5.94 6.94 -2.73
C THR A 78 4.91 5.82 -2.55
N VAL A 79 4.53 5.56 -1.31
CA VAL A 79 3.53 4.56 -0.94
C VAL A 79 2.43 5.20 -0.12
N GLU A 80 1.25 4.58 -0.13
CA GLU A 80 0.15 4.96 0.73
C GLU A 80 0.03 3.94 1.87
N LEU A 81 -0.11 4.47 3.08
CA LEU A 81 -0.31 3.72 4.30
C LEU A 81 -1.72 3.94 4.81
N VAL A 82 -2.28 2.96 5.50
CA VAL A 82 -3.59 2.99 6.15
C VAL A 82 -3.48 2.52 7.59
N ALA A 83 -4.27 3.12 8.48
CA ALA A 83 -4.26 2.78 9.90
C ALA A 83 -4.67 1.32 10.17
N LEU A 84 -3.97 0.70 11.11
CA LEU A 84 -4.37 -0.56 11.72
C LEU A 84 -5.67 -0.34 12.50
N ALA A 85 -6.63 -1.24 12.28
CA ALA A 85 -7.94 -1.26 12.92
C ALA A 85 -8.03 -2.37 13.98
N GLY A 86 -9.23 -2.64 14.51
CA GLY A 86 -9.45 -3.65 15.54
C GLY A 86 -8.94 -3.19 16.91
N GLY A 87 -8.32 -4.09 17.68
CA GLY A 87 -7.78 -3.77 19.01
C GLY A 87 -6.56 -2.84 18.99
N ARG A 88 -5.99 -2.55 17.81
CA ARG A 88 -4.83 -1.67 17.60
C ARG A 88 -3.65 -2.04 18.53
N VAL A 89 -3.32 -3.33 18.56
CA VAL A 89 -2.19 -3.89 19.30
C VAL A 89 -1.21 -4.50 18.30
N ALA A 90 0.06 -4.11 18.36
CA ALA A 90 1.14 -4.65 17.54
C ALA A 90 2.10 -5.46 18.41
N VAL A 91 2.19 -6.77 18.16
CA VAL A 91 3.03 -7.73 18.90
C VAL A 91 3.78 -8.60 17.88
N GLY A 92 5.02 -8.96 18.18
CA GLY A 92 5.90 -9.70 17.26
C GLY A 92 6.78 -8.76 16.45
N PHE A 93 6.61 -8.71 15.12
CA PHE A 93 7.37 -7.85 14.20
C PHE A 93 8.87 -7.76 14.54
N GLN A 94 9.40 -6.57 14.85
CA GLN A 94 10.77 -6.38 15.35
C GLN A 94 10.81 -6.15 16.87
N GLY A 95 9.69 -6.32 17.56
CA GLY A 95 9.56 -6.13 19.00
C GLY A 95 9.71 -4.69 19.46
N ARG A 96 9.50 -3.71 18.57
CA ARG A 96 9.67 -2.29 18.91
C ARG A 96 8.46 -1.70 19.63
N VAL A 97 7.27 -2.26 19.39
CA VAL A 97 6.02 -1.79 20.02
C VAL A 97 5.53 -2.73 21.11
N MET A 98 5.35 -4.01 20.81
CA MET A 98 4.91 -5.05 21.77
C MET A 98 3.72 -4.63 22.65
N GLY A 99 2.72 -3.98 22.05
CA GLY A 99 1.60 -3.43 22.81
C GLY A 99 0.63 -2.56 22.01
N SER A 100 -0.15 -1.76 22.74
CA SER A 100 -1.19 -0.89 22.17
C SER A 100 -0.59 0.28 21.40
N LEU A 101 -1.26 0.64 20.30
CA LEU A 101 -0.87 1.72 19.40
C LEU A 101 -1.60 3.03 19.75
N PRO A 102 -0.98 4.20 19.53
CA PRO A 102 -1.60 5.49 19.81
C PRO A 102 -2.82 5.72 18.90
N ALA A 103 -3.80 6.48 19.37
CA ALA A 103 -4.95 6.93 18.57
C ALA A 103 -4.46 7.58 17.24
N HIS A 104 -5.07 7.18 16.12
CA HIS A 104 -5.04 8.01 14.92
C HIS A 104 -6.39 8.69 14.82
N ALA A 105 -6.38 9.98 14.51
CA ALA A 105 -7.60 10.68 14.18
C ALA A 105 -8.20 9.98 12.96
N ASP A 106 -9.47 9.59 13.05
CA ASP A 106 -10.20 9.17 11.87
C ASP A 106 -10.19 10.35 10.89
N PRO A 107 -9.82 10.11 9.63
CA PRO A 107 -9.92 11.16 8.64
C PRO A 107 -11.42 11.46 8.48
N ALA A 108 -11.74 12.74 8.27
CA ALA A 108 -13.04 13.08 7.71
C ALA A 108 -13.28 12.19 6.46
N PRO A 109 -14.53 11.75 6.21
CA PRO A 109 -14.82 10.83 5.11
C PRO A 109 -14.19 11.34 3.81
N PRO A 110 -13.53 10.47 3.03
CA PRO A 110 -12.85 10.91 1.82
C PRO A 110 -13.87 11.52 0.85
N ALA A 111 -13.58 12.72 0.36
CA ALA A 111 -14.09 13.11 -0.94
C ALA A 111 -13.60 12.07 -1.96
N ALA A 112 -14.49 11.63 -2.83
CA ALA A 112 -14.27 10.55 -3.81
C ALA A 112 -12.87 10.62 -4.45
N PRO A 113 -12.20 9.47 -4.68
CA PRO A 113 -10.87 9.45 -5.27
C PRO A 113 -10.89 10.16 -6.63
N ALA A 114 -10.03 11.16 -6.80
CA ALA A 114 -9.71 11.69 -8.12
C ALA A 114 -9.08 10.56 -8.93
N ALA A 115 -9.71 10.23 -10.06
CA ALA A 115 -9.26 9.22 -11.00
C ALA A 115 -7.74 9.32 -11.25
N ALA A 116 -7.06 8.18 -11.13
CA ALA A 116 -5.70 8.07 -11.65
C ALA A 116 -5.71 8.48 -13.13
N PRO A 117 -4.74 9.28 -13.61
CA PRO A 117 -4.67 9.59 -15.02
C PRO A 117 -4.46 8.30 -15.79
N ASP A 118 -5.40 8.02 -16.68
CA ASP A 118 -5.33 6.97 -17.69
C ASP A 118 -3.95 7.04 -18.35
N SER A 119 -3.16 5.99 -18.17
CA SER A 119 -1.94 5.77 -18.92
C SER A 119 -2.36 5.54 -20.37
N ALA A 120 -2.47 6.62 -21.13
CA ALA A 120 -2.73 6.60 -22.57
C ALA A 120 -1.79 5.59 -23.23
N ALA A 121 -2.40 4.51 -23.72
CA ALA A 121 -1.76 3.56 -24.60
C ALA A 121 -1.19 4.33 -25.80
N ALA A 122 0.13 4.26 -25.98
CA ALA A 122 0.76 4.74 -27.20
C ALA A 122 0.17 3.97 -28.40
N PRO A 123 -0.36 4.64 -29.43
CA PRO A 123 -0.80 3.95 -30.63
C PRO A 123 0.43 3.44 -31.38
N VAL A 124 0.47 2.12 -31.60
CA VAL A 124 1.39 1.48 -32.55
C VAL A 124 0.98 1.91 -33.95
N PRO A 125 1.81 2.60 -34.76
CA PRO A 125 1.43 2.90 -36.14
C PRO A 125 1.53 1.63 -36.99
N SER A 126 0.37 1.15 -37.42
CA SER A 126 0.20 0.26 -38.56
C SER A 126 0.16 1.11 -39.84
N SER A 127 1.11 0.90 -40.75
CA SER A 127 1.10 1.18 -42.21
C SER A 127 2.52 0.97 -42.73
N GLY A 128 2.81 0.32 -43.85
CA GLY A 128 1.99 -0.29 -44.88
C GLY A 128 2.93 -0.90 -45.93
N GLU A 129 2.45 -1.93 -46.60
CA GLU A 129 3.06 -2.54 -47.78
C GLU A 129 3.29 -1.51 -48.89
N HIS A 130 4.46 -1.56 -49.54
CA HIS A 130 4.64 -1.51 -50.99
C HIS A 130 5.99 -2.12 -51.37
#